data_AF-A0A382UKE0-F1
#
_entry.id   AF-A0A382UKE0-F1
#
_cell.length_a   1.000
_cell.length_b   1.000
_cell.length_c   1.000
_cell.angle_alpha   90.00
_cell.angle_beta   90.00
_cell.angle_gamma   90.00
#
_symmetry.space_group_name_H-M   'P 1'
#
loop_
_entity.id
_entity.type
_entity.pdbx_description
1 polymer ?
#
loop_
_entity_poly.entity_id
_entity_poly.type
_entity_poly.pdbx_seq_one_letter_code
_entity_poly.pdbx_strand_id
1 'polypeptide(L)' 'MNNPRFDEVLKTTPLHAFQMELGAKMVPFAGYEMAVNFRLGVLGE' A
#
# COMPACT_ATOMS: atom_id res chain seq x y z
N MET A 1 24.54 2.13 4.48
CA MET A 1 23.44 2.24 5.46
C MET A 1 22.13 2.51 4.71
N ASN A 2 21.47 1.49 4.18
CA ASN A 2 20.17 1.64 3.51
C ASN A 2 19.09 1.01 4.40
N ASN A 3 18.77 1.71 5.48
CA ASN A 3 17.55 1.43 6.23
C ASN A 3 16.51 2.41 5.67
N PRO A 4 15.46 1.95 4.97
CA PRO A 4 14.40 2.85 4.51
C PRO A 4 13.85 3.55 5.76
N ARG A 5 14.08 4.86 5.86
CA ARG A 5 13.54 5.63 6.98
C ARG A 5 12.02 5.63 6.76
N PHE A 6 11.30 4.98 7.66
CA PHE A 6 9.82 4.89 7.67
C PHE A 6 9.09 6.26 7.73
N ASP A 7 9.85 7.36 7.68
CA ASP A 7 9.41 8.75 7.80
C ASP A 7 9.45 9.49 6.44
N GLU A 8 9.87 8.84 5.34
CA GLU A 8 9.73 9.43 4.00
C GLU A 8 8.24 9.54 3.64
N VAL A 9 7.81 10.75 3.25
CA VAL A 9 6.44 11.01 2.77
C VAL A 9 6.21 10.22 1.50
N LEU A 10 5.59 9.05 1.64
CA LEU A 10 5.23 8.20 0.53
C LEU A 10 4.06 8.82 -0.23
N LYS A 11 4.16 8.78 -1.55
CA LYS A 11 3.07 9.24 -2.42
C LYS A 11 1.93 8.23 -2.38
N THR A 12 0.71 8.69 -2.19
CA THR A 12 -0.49 7.85 -2.23
C THR A 12 -1.07 7.82 -3.64
N THR A 13 -1.78 6.75 -3.97
CA THR A 13 -2.50 6.64 -5.24
C THR A 13 -3.91 7.22 -5.12
N PRO A 14 -4.58 7.62 -6.21
CA PRO A 14 -5.98 8.07 -6.17
C PRO A 14 -6.94 7.02 -5.60
N LEU A 15 -6.56 5.75 -5.66
CA LEU A 15 -7.30 4.60 -5.12
C LEU A 15 -6.93 4.29 -3.67
N HIS A 16 -6.08 5.07 -3.00
CA HIS A 16 -5.62 4.80 -1.62
C HIS A 16 -6.79 4.76 -0.62
N ALA A 17 -7.74 5.70 -0.72
CA ALA A 17 -8.93 5.71 0.14
C ALA A 17 -9.74 4.41 -0.01
N PHE A 18 -10.01 4.02 -1.26
CA PHE A 18 -10.71 2.79 -1.58
C PHE A 18 -9.94 1.53 -1.10
N GLN A 19 -8.61 1.53 -1.23
CA GLN A 19 -7.74 0.46 -0.73
C GLN A 19 -7.82 0.32 0.80
N MET A 20 -7.82 1.44 1.53
CA MET A 20 -8.01 1.45 2.99
C MET A 20 -9.40 0.93 3.38
N GLU A 21 -10.45 1.36 2.68
CA GLU A 21 -11.83 0.91 2.93
C GLU A 21 -11.99 -0.60 2.70
N LEU A 22 -11.28 -1.17 1.71
CA LEU A 22 -11.20 -2.61 1.47
C LEU A 22 -10.32 -3.38 2.46
N GLY A 23 -9.71 -2.68 3.43
CA GLY A 23 -8.83 -3.27 4.43
C GLY A 23 -7.52 -3.79 3.84
N ALA A 24 -6.99 -3.12 2.82
CA ALA A 24 -5.78 -3.55 2.15
C ALA A 24 -4.52 -3.34 2.99
N LYS A 25 -3.53 -4.22 2.82
CA LYS A 25 -2.21 -4.09 3.43
C LYS A 25 -1.35 -3.14 2.59
N MET A 26 -1.08 -1.96 3.13
CA MET A 26 -0.21 -0.95 2.52
C MET A 26 1.26 -1.28 2.80
N VAL A 27 2.10 -1.12 1.78
CA VAL A 27 3.56 -1.24 1.93
C VAL A 27 4.28 -0.12 1.16
N PRO A 28 5.43 0.34 1.68
CA PRO A 28 6.29 1.26 0.94
C PRO A 28 6.92 0.53 -0.26
N PHE A 29 6.62 0.99 -1.48
CA PHE A 29 7.25 0.50 -2.69
C PHE A 29 7.60 1.65 -3.63
N ALA A 30 8.87 1.75 -4.04
CA ALA A 30 9.37 2.78 -4.97
C ALA A 30 9.00 4.24 -4.60
N GLY A 31 8.86 4.56 -3.31
CA GLY A 31 8.45 5.89 -2.83
C GLY A 31 6.94 6.14 -2.83
N TYR A 32 6.12 5.11 -3.02
CA TYR A 32 4.67 5.15 -2.95
C TYR A 32 4.14 4.23 -1.86
N GLU A 33 2.98 4.59 -1.30
CA GLU A 33 2.15 3.69 -0.51
C GLU A 33 1.26 2.88 -1.46
N MET A 34 1.55 1.59 -1.57
CA MET A 34 0.86 0.70 -2.49
C MET A 34 0.18 -0.44 -1.71
N ALA A 35 -1.09 -0.71 -2.01
CA ALA A 35 -1.82 -1.85 -1.48
C ALA A 35 -1.34 -3.15 -2.16
N VAL A 36 -0.78 -4.08 -1.38
CA VAL A 36 -0.30 -5.37 -1.92
C VAL A 36 -1.22 -6.54 -1.64
N ASN A 37 -2.14 -6.42 -0.69
CA ASN A 37 -3.12 -7.46 -0.38
C ASN A 37 -4.44 -6.80 -0.03
N PHE A 38 -5.54 -7.19 -0.66
CA PHE A 38 -6.88 -6.77 -0.28
C PHE A 38 -7.50 -7.85 0.61
N ARG A 39 -8.22 -7.46 1.66
CA ARG A 39 -8.87 -8.44 2.55
C ARG A 39 -10.13 -9.05 1.91
N LEU A 40 -10.69 -8.37 0.90
CA LEU A 40 -11.55 -9.00 -0.09
C LEU A 40 -10.68 -10.02 -0.84
N GLY A 41 -10.85 -11.31 -0.49
CA GLY A 41 -9.93 -12.36 -0.88
C GLY A 41 -9.57 -12.33 -2.36
N VAL A 42 -8.30 -12.61 -2.63
CA VAL A 42 -7.86 -13.18 -3.91
C VAL A 42 -8.61 -14.52 -4.09
N LEU A 43 -9.82 -14.42 -4.58
CA LEU A 43 -10.64 -15.48 -5.16
C LEU A 43 -10.99 -14.89 -6.53
N GLY A 44 -10.39 -15.25 -7.64
CA GLY A 44 -9.38 -16.23 -7.95
C GLY A 44 -9.29 -16.20 -9.47
N GLU A 45 -8.07 -16.22 -9.99
CA GLU A 45 -7.71 -16.71 -11.31
C GLU A 45 -6.30 -17.32 -11.17
#